data_AF-A0A947DAY4-F1
#
_entry.id   AF-A0A947DAY4-F1
#
_cell.length_a   1.000
_cell.length_b   1.000
_cell.length_c   1.000
_cell.angle_alpha   90.00
_cell.angle_beta   90.00
_cell.angle_gamma   90.00
#
_symmetry.space_group_name_H-M   'P 1'
#
loop_
_entity.id
_entity.type
_entity.pdbx_description
1 polymer ?
#
loop_
_entity_poly.entity_id
_entity_poly.type
_entity_poly.pdbx_seq_one_letter_code
_entity_poly.pdbx_strand_id
1 'polypeptide(L)'
;MAELAAKHPLDKSLSQVNQRLKAAQLGLQIERRGDRLNLRGTLPPRPGSPKLRPYQQRVPLKLPATKAGLKQCEQTAKIIAAQLLQNIFDWRDYLGPVAGLRMAGADLSAQIDAFERHFFETRRSDSSAASIQTTWKKAYVPYLRKLHATAERHNSLSLPEAIYATVQSTKANSRSRQICCTALAALAEFLNLDLPTDLKSFWGNYGNSQTQLRNLPSDDQIVEIYDSLKNPRWRYVYGMMATYGLRNHEVFFCDAPRERLRQRADSLEPTSHAEIIVHETTKTGRHEVWPFYPEWVERFDLANGELPQINTDLDTTTLQRVGQQVTTQFRRYKIPFSPYDLRHAWAVRTILIGLPDAVAARMMGHSVQVHNRTYHRWMTHRDQQAAVQAALAKNKISAPM
;
A
#
# COMPACT_ATOMS: atom_id res chain seq x y z
N MET A 1 38.51 9.95 -35.76
CA MET A 1 37.63 10.82 -36.59
C MET A 1 36.91 11.77 -35.65
N ALA A 2 37.52 12.94 -35.39
CA ALA A 2 36.94 13.97 -34.53
C ALA A 2 35.84 14.69 -35.30
N GLU A 3 34.61 14.53 -34.83
CA GLU A 3 33.45 15.27 -35.33
C GLU A 3 33.71 16.76 -35.11
N LEU A 4 33.88 17.52 -36.20
CA LEU A 4 33.98 18.98 -36.16
C LEU A 4 32.63 19.52 -35.67
N ALA A 5 32.50 19.67 -34.35
CA ALA A 5 31.32 20.28 -33.75
C ALA A 5 31.13 21.67 -34.34
N ALA A 6 30.02 21.88 -35.06
CA ALA A 6 29.64 23.18 -35.58
C ALA A 6 29.69 24.22 -34.44
N LYS A 7 30.36 25.35 -34.68
CA LYS A 7 30.51 26.44 -33.70
C LYS A 7 29.12 26.89 -33.27
N HIS A 8 28.77 26.63 -32.02
CA HIS A 8 27.48 27.03 -31.47
C HIS A 8 27.52 28.54 -31.18
N PRO A 9 26.43 29.29 -31.39
CA PRO A 9 26.39 30.74 -31.15
C PRO A 9 26.78 31.17 -29.73
N LEU A 10 26.78 30.23 -28.77
CA LEU A 10 27.16 30.47 -27.37
C LEU A 10 28.64 30.23 -27.06
N ASP A 11 29.42 29.61 -27.94
CA ASP A 11 30.77 29.14 -27.58
C ASP A 11 31.69 30.31 -27.17
N LYS A 12 31.56 31.48 -27.82
CA LYS A 12 32.28 32.70 -27.45
C LYS A 12 31.87 33.20 -26.06
N SER A 13 30.57 33.31 -25.79
CA SER A 13 30.04 33.76 -24.49
C SER A 13 30.38 32.77 -23.37
N LEU A 14 30.29 31.47 -23.63
CA LEU A 14 30.64 30.41 -22.68
C LEU A 14 32.12 30.50 -22.30
N SER A 15 33.00 30.71 -23.29
CA SER A 15 34.44 30.88 -23.06
C SER A 15 34.73 32.10 -22.18
N GLN A 16 34.07 33.24 -22.44
CA GLN A 16 34.20 34.45 -21.62
C GLN A 16 33.71 34.26 -20.19
N VAL A 17 32.58 33.57 -19.99
CA VAL A 17 32.06 33.24 -18.65
C VAL A 17 33.05 32.35 -17.89
N ASN A 18 33.58 31.30 -18.53
CA ASN A 18 34.55 30.41 -17.91
C ASN A 18 35.87 31.10 -17.56
N GLN A 19 36.33 32.07 -18.37
CA GLN A 19 37.47 32.92 -18.02
C GLN A 19 37.21 33.72 -16.74
N ARG A 20 36.00 34.29 -16.58
CA ARG A 20 35.61 35.01 -15.36
C ARG A 20 35.54 34.09 -14.14
N LEU A 21 34.94 32.90 -14.27
CA LEU A 21 34.89 31.92 -13.17
C LEU A 21 36.30 31.47 -12.75
N LYS A 22 37.20 31.29 -13.72
CA LYS A 22 38.61 30.95 -13.47
C LYS A 22 39.37 32.09 -12.78
N ALA A 23 39.19 33.32 -13.24
CA ALA A 23 39.80 34.51 -12.64
C ALA A 23 39.33 34.71 -11.18
N ALA A 24 38.06 34.42 -10.90
CA ALA A 24 37.50 34.42 -9.55
C ALA A 24 37.83 33.16 -8.72
N GLN A 25 38.65 32.25 -9.25
CA GLN A 25 39.09 31.02 -8.57
C GLN A 25 37.96 30.13 -8.03
N LEU A 26 36.79 30.13 -8.69
CA LEU A 26 35.59 29.44 -8.19
C LEU A 26 35.63 27.91 -8.33
N GLY A 27 36.66 27.33 -8.96
CA GLY A 27 36.84 25.88 -9.09
C GLY A 27 35.80 25.16 -9.99
N LEU A 28 34.95 25.93 -10.70
CA LEU A 28 33.86 25.44 -11.54
C LEU A 28 33.97 25.97 -12.97
N GLN A 29 33.53 25.16 -13.92
CA GLN A 29 33.48 25.46 -15.35
C GLN A 29 32.11 25.08 -15.93
N ILE A 30 31.55 25.92 -16.79
CA ILE A 30 30.34 25.64 -17.55
C ILE A 30 30.70 24.83 -18.79
N GLU A 31 30.03 23.69 -18.99
CA GLU A 31 30.14 22.85 -20.19
C GLU A 31 28.79 22.76 -20.91
N ARG A 32 28.82 22.81 -22.25
CA ARG A 32 27.68 22.49 -23.12
C ARG A 32 27.76 21.03 -23.53
N ARG A 33 26.66 20.28 -23.37
CA ARG A 33 26.48 18.92 -23.92
C ARG A 33 25.16 18.85 -24.66
N GLY A 34 25.22 18.76 -25.98
CA GLY A 34 24.05 18.94 -26.85
C GLY A 34 23.41 20.32 -26.60
N ASP A 35 22.12 20.30 -26.30
CA ASP A 35 21.31 21.51 -26.04
C ASP A 35 21.23 21.87 -24.55
N ARG A 36 22.09 21.29 -23.69
CA ARG A 36 22.07 21.51 -22.25
C ARG A 36 23.39 22.04 -21.69
N LEU A 37 23.27 22.87 -20.66
CA LEU A 37 24.38 23.41 -19.88
C LEU A 37 24.53 22.65 -18.56
N ASN A 38 25.78 22.38 -18.19
CA ASN A 38 26.15 21.70 -16.94
C ASN A 38 27.32 22.44 -16.29
N LEU A 39 27.48 22.29 -14.98
CA LEU A 39 28.69 22.72 -14.27
C LEU A 39 29.62 21.52 -14.09
N ARG A 40 30.92 21.72 -14.27
CA ARG A 40 31.98 20.74 -13.99
C ARG A 40 32.97 21.34 -13.01
N GLY A 41 33.37 20.57 -12.01
CA GLY A 41 34.43 20.94 -11.07
C GLY A 41 34.72 19.84 -10.07
N THR A 42 35.63 20.09 -9.15
CA THR A 42 35.94 19.16 -8.06
C THR A 42 34.88 19.30 -6.98
N LEU A 43 34.06 18.27 -6.81
CA LEU A 43 32.90 18.27 -5.91
C LEU A 43 33.02 17.10 -4.92
N PRO A 44 32.42 17.21 -3.72
CA PRO A 44 32.29 16.09 -2.79
C PRO A 44 31.71 14.85 -3.48
N PRO A 45 32.04 13.63 -3.04
CA PRO A 45 31.42 12.41 -3.57
C PRO A 45 29.90 12.48 -3.54
N ARG A 46 29.23 11.92 -4.56
CA ARG A 46 27.76 11.79 -4.55
C ARG A 46 27.32 10.86 -3.43
N PRO A 47 26.09 11.02 -2.91
CA PRO A 47 25.46 10.01 -2.06
C PRO A 47 25.55 8.62 -2.72
N GLY A 48 26.04 7.63 -1.98
CA GLY A 48 26.25 6.26 -2.46
C GLY A 48 27.47 6.03 -3.36
N SER A 49 28.32 7.04 -3.59
CA SER A 49 29.58 6.86 -4.33
C SER A 49 30.59 6.07 -3.48
N PRO A 50 31.36 5.12 -4.06
CA PRO A 50 32.44 4.44 -3.36
C PRO A 50 33.67 5.35 -3.12
N LYS A 51 33.67 6.57 -3.66
CA LYS A 51 34.79 7.50 -3.52
C LYS A 51 34.72 8.25 -2.19
N LEU A 52 35.87 8.38 -1.53
CA LEU A 52 35.98 9.01 -0.22
C LEU A 52 36.49 10.45 -0.26
N ARG A 53 36.96 10.93 -1.42
CA ARG A 53 37.56 12.27 -1.59
C ARG A 53 36.88 13.03 -2.73
N PRO A 54 36.81 14.37 -2.65
CA PRO A 54 36.33 15.19 -3.75
C PRO A 54 37.03 14.86 -5.06
N TYR A 55 36.27 14.78 -6.13
CA TYR A 55 36.79 14.48 -7.46
C TYR A 55 36.01 15.24 -8.52
N GLN A 56 36.54 15.28 -9.73
CA GLN A 56 35.93 16.03 -10.81
C GLN A 56 34.60 15.38 -11.23
N GLN A 57 33.52 16.16 -11.13
CA GLN A 57 32.16 15.73 -11.37
C GLN A 57 31.36 16.81 -12.08
N ARG A 58 30.15 16.45 -12.52
CA ARG A 58 29.22 17.37 -13.18
C ARG A 58 27.93 17.56 -12.40
N VAL A 59 27.45 18.79 -12.30
CA VAL A 59 26.14 19.12 -11.74
C VAL A 59 25.15 19.32 -12.90
N PRO A 60 24.14 18.44 -13.05
CA PRO A 60 23.14 18.57 -14.09
C PRO A 60 22.12 19.65 -13.72
N LEU A 61 22.23 20.84 -14.31
CA LEU A 61 21.30 21.94 -14.02
C LEU A 61 20.01 21.89 -14.85
N LYS A 62 19.92 20.97 -15.83
CA LYS A 62 18.82 20.85 -16.80
C LYS A 62 18.53 22.13 -17.60
N LEU A 63 19.42 23.13 -17.56
CA LEU A 63 19.27 24.41 -18.26
C LEU A 63 19.53 24.26 -19.77
N PRO A 64 18.71 24.90 -20.63
CA PRO A 64 18.93 24.89 -22.07
C PRO A 64 20.17 25.71 -22.44
N ALA A 65 20.82 25.36 -23.56
CA ALA A 65 21.94 26.08 -24.14
C ALA A 65 21.47 27.38 -24.82
N THR A 66 20.96 28.32 -24.02
CA THR A 66 20.54 29.68 -24.43
C THR A 66 21.34 30.74 -23.67
N LYS A 67 21.29 32.00 -24.12
CA LYS A 67 21.93 33.13 -23.39
C LYS A 67 21.36 33.28 -21.97
N ALA A 68 20.06 33.10 -21.81
CA ALA A 68 19.38 33.12 -20.51
C ALA A 68 19.85 31.95 -19.62
N GLY A 69 19.91 30.74 -20.18
CA GLY A 69 20.42 29.56 -19.48
C GLY A 69 21.89 29.71 -19.07
N LEU A 70 22.72 30.37 -19.89
CA LEU A 70 24.12 30.66 -19.56
C LEU A 70 24.25 31.63 -18.38
N LYS A 71 23.42 32.68 -18.33
CA LYS A 71 23.38 33.63 -17.20
C LYS A 71 22.94 32.94 -15.90
N GLN A 72 21.91 32.09 -15.97
CA GLN A 72 21.45 31.29 -14.83
C GLN A 72 22.54 30.31 -14.36
N CYS A 73 23.19 29.61 -15.30
CA CYS A 73 24.28 28.69 -15.00
C CYS A 73 25.47 29.39 -14.30
N GLU A 74 25.81 30.62 -14.73
CA GLU A 74 26.82 31.44 -14.06
C GLU A 74 26.42 31.81 -12.62
N GLN A 75 25.15 32.17 -12.39
CA GLN A 75 24.65 32.46 -11.04
C GLN A 75 24.71 31.21 -10.16
N THR A 76 24.25 30.06 -10.66
CA THR A 76 24.32 28.79 -9.93
C THR A 76 25.77 28.38 -9.64
N ALA A 77 26.72 28.64 -10.55
CA ALA A 77 28.14 28.40 -10.30
C ALA A 77 28.65 29.18 -9.09
N LYS A 78 28.26 30.45 -8.95
CA LYS A 78 28.65 31.28 -7.80
C LYS A 78 28.05 30.76 -6.49
N ILE A 79 26.78 30.33 -6.51
CA ILE A 79 26.11 29.72 -5.36
C ILE A 79 26.83 28.44 -4.93
N ILE A 80 27.07 27.52 -5.86
CA ILE A 80 27.77 26.26 -5.55
C ILE A 80 29.19 26.54 -5.03
N ALA A 81 29.92 27.47 -5.63
CA ALA A 81 31.24 27.84 -5.15
C ALA A 81 31.20 28.37 -3.70
N ALA A 82 30.23 29.22 -3.37
CA ALA A 82 30.03 29.70 -2.00
C ALA A 82 29.69 28.55 -1.03
N GLN A 83 28.81 27.63 -1.43
CA GLN A 83 28.47 26.45 -0.62
C GLN A 83 29.66 25.53 -0.39
N LEU A 84 30.51 25.33 -1.40
CA LEU A 84 31.74 24.54 -1.28
C LEU A 84 32.73 25.19 -0.33
N LEU A 85 32.93 26.50 -0.42
CA LEU A 85 33.80 27.26 0.50
C LEU A 85 33.31 27.18 1.95
N GLN A 86 31.99 27.18 2.16
CA GLN A 86 31.35 27.07 3.47
C GLN A 86 31.18 25.62 3.95
N ASN A 87 31.59 24.62 3.16
CA ASN A 87 31.37 23.19 3.42
C ASN A 87 29.89 22.81 3.66
N ILE A 88 28.95 23.52 3.02
CA ILE A 88 27.50 23.26 3.11
C ILE A 88 26.90 22.75 1.80
N PHE A 89 27.72 22.44 0.79
CA PHE A 89 27.24 21.91 -0.49
C PHE A 89 26.56 20.55 -0.32
N ASP A 90 25.36 20.42 -0.88
CA ASP A 90 24.56 19.20 -0.81
C ASP A 90 24.09 18.75 -2.20
N TRP A 91 24.43 17.54 -2.59
CA TRP A 91 24.01 16.96 -3.87
C TRP A 91 22.49 16.83 -4.00
N ARG A 92 21.75 16.82 -2.88
CA ARG A 92 20.28 16.73 -2.86
C ARG A 92 19.60 17.93 -3.49
N ASP A 93 20.29 19.07 -3.55
CA ASP A 93 19.80 20.27 -4.21
C ASP A 93 19.88 20.17 -5.74
N TYR A 94 20.56 19.15 -6.27
CA TYR A 94 20.82 19.03 -7.71
C TYR A 94 20.45 17.67 -8.31
N LEU A 95 20.13 16.67 -7.48
CA LEU A 95 19.83 15.30 -7.91
C LEU A 95 18.44 14.85 -7.47
N GLY A 96 17.87 13.92 -8.25
CA GLY A 96 16.59 13.30 -7.94
C GLY A 96 15.38 14.19 -8.24
N PRO A 97 14.17 13.74 -7.84
CA PRO A 97 12.93 14.46 -8.06
C PRO A 97 12.84 15.78 -7.27
N VAL A 98 13.71 15.99 -6.29
CA VAL A 98 13.63 17.09 -5.31
C VAL A 98 14.63 18.23 -5.52
N ALA A 99 15.54 18.09 -6.49
CA ALA A 99 16.56 19.09 -6.83
C ALA A 99 15.98 20.52 -7.06
N GLY A 100 14.76 20.62 -7.59
CA GLY A 100 14.10 21.92 -7.81
C GLY A 100 13.38 22.47 -6.58
N LEU A 101 12.96 21.61 -5.65
CA LEU A 101 12.16 22.02 -4.49
C LEU A 101 13.03 22.72 -3.44
N ARG A 102 14.17 22.13 -3.09
CA ARG A 102 15.09 22.69 -2.08
C ARG A 102 15.71 24.01 -2.54
N MET A 103 16.13 24.08 -3.80
CA MET A 103 16.69 25.29 -4.40
C MET A 103 15.69 26.45 -4.49
N ALA A 104 14.39 26.16 -4.63
CA ALA A 104 13.34 27.17 -4.67
C ALA A 104 12.90 27.64 -3.27
N GLY A 105 13.48 27.10 -2.19
CA GLY A 105 13.00 27.36 -0.83
C GLY A 105 11.58 26.83 -0.61
N ALA A 106 11.19 25.75 -1.30
CA ALA A 106 9.86 25.19 -1.21
C ALA A 106 9.53 24.83 0.24
N ASP A 107 8.41 25.36 0.73
CA ASP A 107 7.89 25.02 2.05
C ASP A 107 7.48 23.54 2.13
N LEU A 108 7.17 23.10 3.35
CA LEU A 108 6.77 21.71 3.60
C LEU A 108 5.50 21.32 2.82
N SER A 109 4.59 22.26 2.58
CA SER A 109 3.37 22.01 1.81
C SER A 109 3.72 21.63 0.37
N ALA A 110 4.54 22.45 -0.31
CA ALA A 110 4.95 22.20 -1.69
C ALA A 110 5.79 20.91 -1.82
N GLN A 111 6.56 20.55 -0.79
CA GLN A 111 7.26 19.27 -0.71
C GLN A 111 6.30 18.08 -0.63
N ILE A 112 5.23 18.19 0.16
CA ILE A 112 4.18 17.17 0.27
C ILE A 112 3.40 17.03 -1.05
N ASP A 113 3.08 18.14 -1.73
CA ASP A 113 2.39 18.11 -3.03
C ASP A 113 3.23 17.45 -4.13
N ALA A 114 4.55 17.66 -4.09
CA ALA A 114 5.47 16.97 -4.99
C ALA A 114 5.57 15.47 -4.67
N PHE A 115 5.57 15.12 -3.38
CA PHE A 115 5.55 13.73 -2.95
C PHE A 115 4.27 13.00 -3.37
N GLU A 116 3.10 13.67 -3.29
CA GLU A 116 1.83 13.13 -3.76
C GLU A 116 1.89 12.74 -5.24
N ARG A 117 2.34 13.67 -6.10
CA ARG A 117 2.48 13.41 -7.54
C ARG A 117 3.41 12.23 -7.80
N HIS A 118 4.58 12.22 -7.15
CA HIS A 118 5.52 11.13 -7.25
C HIS A 118 4.94 9.78 -6.77
N PHE A 119 4.17 9.79 -5.68
CA PHE A 119 3.54 8.59 -5.14
C PHE A 119 2.60 7.91 -6.14
N PHE A 120 1.79 8.71 -6.84
CA PHE A 120 0.84 8.21 -7.84
C PHE A 120 1.50 7.85 -9.17
N GLU A 121 2.49 8.62 -9.63
CA GLU A 121 3.23 8.33 -10.86
C GLU A 121 3.98 7.00 -10.78
N THR A 122 4.65 6.73 -9.65
CA THR A 122 5.47 5.52 -9.47
C THR A 122 4.67 4.24 -9.32
N ARG A 123 3.40 4.30 -8.87
CA ARG A 123 2.60 3.11 -8.53
C ARG A 123 1.52 2.79 -9.56
N ARG A 124 1.47 3.52 -10.67
CA ARG A 124 0.41 3.41 -11.68
C ARG A 124 0.35 2.01 -12.34
N SER A 125 1.43 1.24 -12.32
CA SER A 125 1.53 -0.12 -12.88
C SER A 125 1.22 -1.25 -11.88
N ASP A 126 1.32 -1.01 -10.57
CA ASP A 126 1.55 -2.10 -9.60
C ASP A 126 0.29 -2.51 -8.82
N SER A 127 -0.80 -1.75 -8.93
CA SER A 127 -2.03 -1.99 -8.16
C SER A 127 -3.23 -1.27 -8.79
N SER A 128 -4.44 -1.69 -8.45
CA SER A 128 -5.66 -1.01 -8.92
C SER A 128 -5.71 0.44 -8.42
N ALA A 129 -6.15 1.38 -9.26
CA ALA A 129 -6.19 2.81 -8.95
C ALA A 129 -6.92 3.13 -7.63
N ALA A 130 -8.03 2.42 -7.36
CA ALA A 130 -8.81 2.57 -6.14
C ALA A 130 -8.02 2.18 -4.87
N SER A 131 -7.19 1.14 -4.94
CA SER A 131 -6.39 0.67 -3.80
C SER A 131 -5.24 1.63 -3.47
N ILE A 132 -4.60 2.19 -4.50
CA ILE A 132 -3.53 3.20 -4.36
C ILE A 132 -4.11 4.47 -3.75
N GLN A 133 -5.26 4.94 -4.25
CA GLN A 133 -5.92 6.13 -3.73
C GLN A 133 -6.37 5.97 -2.28
N THR A 134 -6.90 4.80 -1.92
CA THR A 134 -7.28 4.48 -0.54
C THR A 134 -6.06 4.47 0.37
N THR A 135 -4.96 3.87 -0.09
CA THR A 135 -3.69 3.83 0.64
C THR A 135 -3.16 5.24 0.90
N TRP A 136 -3.11 6.09 -0.12
CA TRP A 136 -2.72 7.50 0.05
C TRP A 136 -3.61 8.23 1.08
N LYS A 137 -4.93 8.22 0.85
CA LYS A 137 -5.90 8.95 1.69
C LYS A 137 -5.93 8.48 3.15
N LYS A 138 -5.73 7.18 3.42
CA LYS A 138 -5.86 6.61 4.77
C LYS A 138 -4.52 6.40 5.47
N ALA A 139 -3.48 6.04 4.74
CA ALA A 139 -2.19 5.68 5.32
C ALA A 139 -1.16 6.80 5.25
N TYR A 140 -1.25 7.73 4.29
CA TYR A 140 -0.27 8.81 4.15
C TYR A 140 -0.83 10.15 4.63
N VAL A 141 -1.94 10.61 4.05
CA VAL A 141 -2.52 11.95 4.30
C VAL A 141 -2.67 12.29 5.80
N PRO A 142 -3.19 11.41 6.68
CA PRO A 142 -3.36 11.76 8.09
C PRO A 142 -2.03 12.08 8.80
N TYR A 143 -0.95 11.38 8.43
CA TYR A 143 0.36 11.57 9.07
C TYR A 143 1.17 12.67 8.41
N LEU A 144 0.99 12.93 7.11
CA LEU A 144 1.53 14.11 6.43
C LEU A 144 0.92 15.40 6.99
N ARG A 145 -0.40 15.43 7.20
CA ARG A 145 -1.07 16.56 7.90
C ARG A 145 -0.58 16.73 9.33
N LYS A 146 -0.37 15.62 10.04
CA LYS A 146 0.18 15.66 11.40
C LYS A 146 1.61 16.22 11.42
N LEU A 147 2.43 15.85 10.44
CA LEU A 147 3.76 16.40 10.26
C LEU A 147 3.71 17.91 10.00
N HIS A 148 2.85 18.35 9.09
CA HIS A 148 2.66 19.77 8.80
C HIS A 148 2.30 20.56 10.06
N ALA A 149 1.28 20.12 10.80
CA ALA A 149 0.87 20.76 12.05
C ALA A 149 1.96 20.73 13.14
N THR A 150 2.82 19.70 13.15
CA THR A 150 3.94 19.61 14.08
C THR A 150 5.04 20.61 13.72
N ALA A 151 5.36 20.74 12.43
CA ALA A 151 6.32 21.70 11.93
C ALA A 151 5.86 23.16 12.14
N GLU A 152 4.57 23.46 11.91
CA GLU A 152 4.00 24.79 12.17
C GLU A 152 4.03 25.16 13.65
N ARG A 153 3.72 24.21 14.54
CA ARG A 153 3.73 24.44 16.00
C ARG A 153 5.14 24.66 16.54
N HIS A 154 6.14 24.06 15.92
CA HIS A 154 7.53 24.09 16.36
C HIS A 154 8.43 24.61 15.24
N ASN A 155 8.32 25.90 14.93
CA ASN A 155 9.06 26.54 13.83
C ASN A 155 10.59 26.46 13.94
N SER A 156 11.12 26.13 15.12
CA SER A 156 12.55 25.95 15.38
C SER A 156 13.07 24.56 15.03
N LEU A 157 12.18 23.58 14.82
CA LEU A 157 12.60 22.23 14.46
C LEU A 157 12.99 22.17 12.99
N SER A 158 14.12 21.55 12.73
CA SER A 158 14.43 21.04 11.40
C SER A 158 13.40 19.98 10.97
N LEU A 159 13.28 19.75 9.67
CA LEU A 159 12.36 18.75 9.13
C LEU A 159 12.58 17.32 9.71
N PRO A 160 13.84 16.82 9.86
CA PRO A 160 14.08 15.56 10.55
C PRO A 160 13.54 15.54 11.99
N GLU A 161 13.75 16.61 12.75
CA GLU A 161 13.25 16.71 14.14
C GLU A 161 11.72 16.74 14.18
N ALA A 162 11.08 17.47 13.26
CA ALA A 162 9.62 17.49 13.12
C ALA A 162 9.07 16.09 12.76
N ILE A 163 9.78 15.32 11.93
CA ILE A 163 9.43 13.91 11.64
C ILE A 163 9.49 13.07 12.91
N TYR A 164 10.57 13.16 13.69
CA TYR A 164 10.70 12.39 14.94
C TYR A 164 9.63 12.79 15.96
N ALA A 165 9.36 14.08 16.14
CA ALA A 165 8.30 14.57 17.03
C ALA A 165 6.92 14.07 16.59
N THR A 166 6.65 14.07 15.28
CA THR A 166 5.40 13.56 14.71
C THR A 166 5.24 12.07 14.96
N VAL A 167 6.31 11.29 14.75
CA VAL A 167 6.33 9.87 15.10
C VAL A 167 6.03 9.74 16.58
N GLN A 168 6.85 10.32 17.47
CA GLN A 168 6.73 10.16 18.92
C GLN A 168 5.34 10.50 19.47
N SER A 169 4.66 11.51 18.91
CA SER A 169 3.30 11.90 19.30
C SER A 169 2.18 10.92 18.92
N THR A 170 2.46 9.86 18.14
CA THR A 170 1.49 8.75 17.95
C THR A 170 1.57 7.76 19.14
N LYS A 171 0.61 6.86 19.34
CA LYS A 171 0.68 5.90 20.46
C LYS A 171 1.73 4.83 20.16
N ALA A 172 2.71 4.62 21.05
CA ALA A 172 3.73 3.58 20.89
C ALA A 172 3.11 2.17 20.78
N ASN A 173 3.81 1.24 20.11
CA ASN A 173 3.37 -0.16 19.90
C ASN A 173 1.94 -0.27 19.32
N SER A 174 1.60 0.55 18.33
CA SER A 174 0.27 0.55 17.72
C SER A 174 0.33 0.47 16.20
N ARG A 175 -0.77 0.02 15.58
CA ARG A 175 -0.91 0.03 14.12
C ARG A 175 -0.70 1.44 13.55
N SER A 176 -1.22 2.47 14.22
CA SER A 176 -1.10 3.84 13.74
C SER A 176 0.34 4.35 13.79
N ARG A 177 1.11 3.98 14.82
CA ARG A 177 2.57 4.26 14.88
C ARG A 177 3.31 3.61 13.71
N GLN A 178 3.03 2.35 13.40
CA GLN A 178 3.64 1.68 12.25
C GLN A 178 3.32 2.40 10.94
N ILE A 179 2.05 2.74 10.70
CA ILE A 179 1.66 3.47 9.49
C ILE A 179 2.34 4.84 9.44
N CYS A 180 2.39 5.56 10.56
CA CYS A 180 3.07 6.84 10.67
C CYS A 180 4.54 6.74 10.24
N CYS A 181 5.27 5.78 10.82
CA CYS A 181 6.67 5.56 10.46
C CYS A 181 6.82 5.16 8.98
N THR A 182 5.95 4.31 8.43
CA THR A 182 5.99 3.94 7.00
C THR A 182 5.78 5.16 6.10
N ALA A 183 4.75 5.96 6.36
CA ALA A 183 4.43 7.13 5.54
C ALA A 183 5.54 8.18 5.58
N LEU A 184 6.07 8.46 6.78
CA LEU A 184 7.13 9.47 6.95
C LEU A 184 8.50 8.98 6.48
N ALA A 185 8.78 7.67 6.55
CA ALA A 185 10.00 7.11 5.96
C ALA A 185 9.97 7.25 4.43
N ALA A 186 8.83 6.98 3.80
CA ALA A 186 8.67 7.16 2.36
C ALA A 186 8.79 8.63 1.92
N LEU A 187 8.28 9.58 2.73
CA LEU A 187 8.52 11.01 2.49
C LEU A 187 10.01 11.35 2.63
N ALA A 188 10.68 10.87 3.69
CA ALA A 188 12.09 11.14 3.90
C ALA A 188 12.95 10.59 2.76
N GLU A 189 12.66 9.38 2.29
CA GLU A 189 13.31 8.76 1.13
C GLU A 189 13.09 9.60 -0.14
N PHE A 190 11.85 10.03 -0.41
CA PHE A 190 11.55 10.91 -1.54
C PHE A 190 12.33 12.23 -1.50
N LEU A 191 12.42 12.84 -0.30
CA LEU A 191 13.17 14.07 -0.05
C LEU A 191 14.69 13.85 0.05
N ASN A 192 15.15 12.60 -0.04
CA ASN A 192 16.53 12.17 0.20
C ASN A 192 17.07 12.68 1.56
N LEU A 193 16.20 12.75 2.57
CA LEU A 193 16.56 13.23 3.90
C LEU A 193 17.27 12.12 4.67
N ASP A 194 18.49 12.41 5.12
CA ASP A 194 19.20 11.52 6.03
C ASP A 194 18.59 11.63 7.42
N LEU A 195 18.00 10.54 7.88
CA LEU A 195 17.46 10.42 9.22
C LEU A 195 18.52 9.72 10.10
N PRO A 196 19.01 10.36 11.19
CA PRO A 196 20.00 9.77 12.09
C PRO A 196 19.63 8.39 12.67
N THR A 197 18.33 8.12 12.78
CA THR A 197 17.77 6.88 13.28
C THR A 197 16.65 6.42 12.36
N ASP A 198 16.69 5.14 11.96
CA ASP A 198 15.64 4.52 11.14
C ASP A 198 14.29 4.57 11.88
N LEU A 199 13.26 5.09 11.20
CA LEU A 199 11.91 5.18 11.73
C LEU A 199 11.30 3.81 12.05
N LYS A 200 11.80 2.72 11.45
CA LYS A 200 11.36 1.35 11.76
C LYS A 200 11.65 0.96 13.21
N SER A 201 12.70 1.50 13.82
CA SER A 201 13.01 1.26 15.24
C SER A 201 11.89 1.73 16.18
N PHE A 202 11.06 2.69 15.73
CA PHE A 202 9.94 3.23 16.50
C PHE A 202 8.61 2.52 16.23
N TRP A 203 8.55 1.50 15.37
CA TRP A 203 7.32 0.75 15.05
C TRP A 203 6.72 0.07 16.29
N GLY A 204 7.60 -0.47 17.14
CA GLY A 204 7.21 -1.31 18.27
C GLY A 204 6.82 -2.73 17.88
N ASN A 205 6.51 -3.56 18.88
CA ASN A 205 6.19 -4.99 18.72
C ASN A 205 4.71 -5.25 18.36
N TYR A 206 4.04 -4.30 17.70
CA TYR A 206 2.65 -4.46 17.28
C TYR A 206 2.57 -5.50 16.15
N GLY A 207 2.43 -6.75 16.52
CA GLY A 207 2.16 -7.87 15.62
C GLY A 207 0.79 -8.47 15.91
N ASN A 208 0.28 -9.28 14.98
CA ASN A 208 -0.94 -10.06 15.20
C ASN A 208 -0.91 -10.83 16.52
N SER A 209 0.25 -11.11 17.12
CA SER A 209 0.44 -11.78 18.42
C SER A 209 -0.40 -11.21 19.57
N GLN A 210 -0.88 -9.96 19.52
CA GLN A 210 -1.71 -9.37 20.59
C GLN A 210 -3.23 -9.39 20.34
N THR A 211 -3.72 -9.99 19.25
CA THR A 211 -5.18 -10.11 19.05
C THR A 211 -5.77 -11.13 20.03
N GLN A 212 -6.67 -10.65 20.91
CA GLN A 212 -7.43 -11.46 21.87
C GLN A 212 -8.10 -12.67 21.19
N LEU A 213 -8.24 -13.78 21.91
CA LEU A 213 -9.00 -14.97 21.50
C LEU A 213 -10.36 -14.53 20.94
N ARG A 214 -10.63 -14.77 19.65
CA ARG A 214 -11.93 -14.44 19.05
C ARG A 214 -12.93 -15.51 19.47
N ASN A 215 -14.08 -15.08 19.99
CA ASN A 215 -15.22 -15.96 20.18
C ASN A 215 -15.97 -16.09 18.85
N LEU A 216 -15.76 -17.20 18.13
CA LEU A 216 -16.42 -17.44 16.85
C LEU A 216 -17.83 -18.02 17.10
N PRO A 217 -18.82 -17.64 16.27
CA PRO A 217 -20.15 -18.22 16.40
C PRO A 217 -20.16 -19.70 16.01
N SER A 218 -20.95 -20.50 16.71
CA SER A 218 -21.23 -21.89 16.32
C SER A 218 -22.15 -21.93 15.09
N ASP A 219 -22.19 -23.09 14.43
CA ASP A 219 -23.09 -23.32 13.30
C ASP A 219 -24.56 -23.11 13.69
N ASP A 220 -24.97 -23.63 14.85
CA ASP A 220 -26.32 -23.44 15.40
C ASP A 220 -26.65 -21.97 15.67
N GLN A 221 -25.70 -21.21 16.21
CA GLN A 221 -25.90 -19.78 16.48
C GLN A 221 -26.03 -18.99 15.18
N ILE A 222 -25.28 -19.36 14.13
CA ILE A 222 -25.39 -18.73 12.81
C ILE A 222 -26.77 -18.96 12.23
N VAL A 223 -27.23 -20.20 12.32
CA VAL A 223 -28.56 -20.64 11.90
C VAL A 223 -29.67 -19.88 12.65
N GLU A 224 -29.61 -19.82 13.98
CA GLU A 224 -30.60 -19.13 14.81
C GLU A 224 -30.69 -17.63 14.48
N ILE A 225 -29.53 -16.97 14.33
CA ILE A 225 -29.49 -15.56 13.96
C ILE A 225 -30.11 -15.35 12.59
N TYR A 226 -29.74 -16.17 11.59
CA TYR A 226 -30.31 -16.10 10.25
C TYR A 226 -31.85 -16.14 10.29
N ASP A 227 -32.43 -17.07 11.05
CA ASP A 227 -33.87 -17.26 11.18
C ASP A 227 -34.55 -16.07 11.88
N SER A 228 -33.83 -15.37 12.77
CA SER A 228 -34.33 -14.16 13.43
C SER A 228 -34.39 -12.92 12.52
N LEU A 229 -33.57 -12.87 11.46
CA LEU A 229 -33.45 -11.70 10.58
C LEU A 229 -34.72 -11.49 9.75
N LYS A 230 -35.35 -10.32 9.90
CA LYS A 230 -36.63 -10.03 9.23
C LYS A 230 -36.50 -9.42 7.85
N ASN A 231 -35.43 -8.66 7.58
CA ASN A 231 -35.23 -8.05 6.26
C ASN A 231 -34.66 -9.10 5.29
N PRO A 232 -35.40 -9.49 4.23
CA PRO A 232 -34.98 -10.58 3.35
C PRO A 232 -33.65 -10.30 2.64
N ARG A 233 -33.38 -9.04 2.26
CA ARG A 233 -32.16 -8.65 1.55
C ARG A 233 -30.91 -8.71 2.43
N TRP A 234 -31.03 -8.26 3.68
CA TRP A 234 -29.91 -8.36 4.63
C TRP A 234 -29.75 -9.76 5.20
N ARG A 235 -30.84 -10.53 5.30
CA ARG A 235 -30.80 -11.95 5.61
C ARG A 235 -30.05 -12.74 4.53
N TYR A 236 -30.30 -12.43 3.26
CA TYR A 236 -29.53 -12.98 2.14
C TYR A 236 -28.04 -12.65 2.24
N VAL A 237 -27.67 -11.39 2.48
CA VAL A 237 -26.26 -11.00 2.69
C VAL A 237 -25.60 -11.81 3.81
N TYR A 238 -26.29 -11.98 4.94
CA TYR A 238 -25.79 -12.79 6.05
C TYR A 238 -25.55 -14.25 5.63
N GLY A 239 -26.55 -14.88 4.98
CA GLY A 239 -26.47 -16.26 4.54
C GLY A 239 -25.36 -16.50 3.52
N MET A 240 -25.19 -15.59 2.55
CA MET A 240 -24.08 -15.63 1.59
C MET A 240 -22.72 -15.59 2.28
N MET A 241 -22.53 -14.68 3.24
CA MET A 241 -21.28 -14.56 3.98
C MET A 241 -20.98 -15.79 4.83
N ALA A 242 -21.99 -16.37 5.47
CA ALA A 242 -21.84 -17.57 6.31
C ALA A 242 -21.51 -18.83 5.49
N THR A 243 -22.10 -18.96 4.30
CA THR A 243 -22.02 -20.15 3.44
C THR A 243 -20.73 -20.17 2.61
N TYR A 244 -20.30 -19.01 2.11
CA TYR A 244 -19.14 -18.87 1.22
C TYR A 244 -17.96 -18.15 1.87
N GLY A 245 -18.04 -17.79 3.15
CA GLY A 245 -16.92 -17.16 3.84
C GLY A 245 -16.50 -15.80 3.26
N LEU A 246 -17.42 -15.06 2.63
CA LEU A 246 -17.11 -13.81 1.93
C LEU A 246 -16.67 -12.69 2.88
N ARG A 247 -15.78 -11.81 2.42
CA ARG A 247 -15.53 -10.51 3.07
C ARG A 247 -16.77 -9.64 2.92
N ASN A 248 -16.93 -8.70 3.84
CA ASN A 248 -18.09 -7.81 3.90
C ASN A 248 -18.43 -7.11 2.58
N HIS A 249 -17.45 -6.78 1.74
CA HIS A 249 -17.72 -6.15 0.44
C HIS A 249 -17.90 -7.17 -0.69
N GLU A 250 -17.29 -8.36 -0.60
CA GLU A 250 -17.32 -9.38 -1.67
C GLU A 250 -18.75 -9.86 -1.97
N VAL A 251 -19.63 -9.89 -0.98
CA VAL A 251 -21.06 -10.23 -1.15
C VAL A 251 -21.81 -9.35 -2.15
N PHE A 252 -21.29 -8.16 -2.46
CA PHE A 252 -21.88 -7.24 -3.46
C PHE A 252 -21.19 -7.33 -4.83
N PHE A 253 -20.14 -8.13 -4.95
CA PHE A 253 -19.30 -8.26 -6.15
C PHE A 253 -18.98 -9.74 -6.39
N CYS A 254 -20.01 -10.57 -6.35
CA CYS A 254 -19.92 -11.99 -6.68
C CYS A 254 -21.15 -12.43 -7.48
N ASP A 255 -21.02 -13.54 -8.20
CA ASP A 255 -22.13 -14.13 -8.95
C ASP A 255 -23.24 -14.61 -8.01
N ALA A 256 -24.49 -14.56 -8.49
CA ALA A 256 -25.60 -15.15 -7.77
C ALA A 256 -25.55 -16.69 -7.86
N PRO A 257 -25.76 -17.44 -6.76
CA PRO A 257 -25.75 -18.91 -6.79
C PRO A 257 -26.66 -19.52 -7.87
N ARG A 258 -27.83 -18.91 -8.13
CA ARG A 258 -28.77 -19.38 -9.17
C ARG A 258 -28.21 -19.30 -10.59
N GLU A 259 -27.42 -18.27 -10.91
CA GLU A 259 -26.82 -18.14 -12.24
C GLU A 259 -25.80 -19.26 -12.47
N ARG A 260 -25.03 -19.59 -11.43
CA ARG A 260 -24.05 -20.67 -11.45
C ARG A 260 -24.70 -22.05 -11.53
N LEU A 261 -25.76 -22.28 -10.76
CA LEU A 261 -26.57 -23.50 -10.85
C LEU A 261 -27.16 -23.69 -12.25
N ARG A 262 -27.66 -22.62 -12.89
CA ARG A 262 -28.17 -22.68 -14.28
C ARG A 262 -27.06 -23.00 -15.29
N GLN A 263 -25.93 -22.28 -15.25
CA GLN A 263 -24.79 -22.52 -16.15
C GLN A 263 -24.27 -23.97 -16.06
N ARG A 264 -24.35 -24.59 -14.88
CA ARG A 264 -23.90 -25.98 -14.66
C ARG A 264 -24.95 -27.03 -15.01
N ALA A 265 -26.25 -26.72 -14.91
CA ALA A 265 -27.31 -27.60 -15.41
C ALA A 265 -27.19 -27.86 -16.92
N ASP A 266 -26.64 -26.88 -17.65
CA ASP A 266 -26.33 -26.99 -19.08
C ASP A 266 -24.99 -27.73 -19.35
N SER A 267 -24.22 -28.06 -18.30
CA SER A 267 -22.94 -28.78 -18.39
C SER A 267 -23.10 -30.26 -18.03
N LEU A 268 -22.40 -31.14 -18.75
CA LEU A 268 -22.44 -32.60 -18.55
C LEU A 268 -21.79 -33.10 -17.24
N GLU A 269 -21.29 -32.20 -16.40
CA GLU A 269 -20.64 -32.50 -15.12
C GLU A 269 -21.69 -32.47 -13.99
N PRO A 270 -22.04 -33.62 -13.37
CA PRO A 270 -23.01 -33.67 -12.29
C PRO A 270 -22.38 -33.16 -10.99
N THR A 271 -22.41 -31.85 -10.79
CA THR A 271 -22.02 -31.23 -9.52
C THR A 271 -23.20 -30.52 -8.88
N SER A 272 -23.64 -31.00 -7.72
CA SER A 272 -24.72 -30.45 -6.89
C SER A 272 -24.32 -29.20 -6.08
N HIS A 273 -23.18 -28.58 -6.38
CA HIS A 273 -22.59 -27.54 -5.53
C HIS A 273 -22.64 -26.18 -6.24
N ALA A 274 -23.31 -25.20 -5.64
CA ALA A 274 -23.46 -23.85 -6.16
C ALA A 274 -22.19 -23.00 -5.95
N GLU A 275 -21.07 -23.35 -6.58
CA GLU A 275 -19.86 -22.52 -6.50
C GLU A 275 -20.11 -21.10 -7.07
N ILE A 276 -19.59 -20.08 -6.40
CA ILE A 276 -19.70 -18.68 -6.84
C ILE A 276 -18.34 -18.11 -7.25
N ILE A 277 -18.36 -17.12 -8.14
CA ILE A 277 -17.17 -16.36 -8.52
C ILE A 277 -17.24 -15.00 -7.84
N VAL A 278 -16.22 -14.67 -7.06
CA VAL A 278 -15.98 -13.29 -6.59
C VAL A 278 -15.25 -12.54 -7.69
N HIS A 279 -15.71 -11.33 -8.01
CA HIS A 279 -15.20 -10.55 -9.14
C HIS A 279 -13.84 -9.91 -8.86
N GLU A 280 -13.12 -9.59 -9.94
CA GLU A 280 -11.77 -9.00 -9.90
C GLU A 280 -11.73 -7.61 -9.25
N THR A 281 -12.87 -6.91 -9.22
CA THR A 281 -13.03 -5.59 -8.61
C THR A 281 -12.87 -5.56 -7.09
N THR A 282 -12.78 -6.72 -6.44
CA THR A 282 -12.62 -6.85 -4.99
C THR A 282 -11.16 -6.71 -4.56
N LYS A 283 -10.91 -6.44 -3.27
CA LYS A 283 -9.55 -6.33 -2.71
C LYS A 283 -8.70 -7.59 -2.92
N THR A 284 -9.35 -8.70 -3.22
CA THR A 284 -8.81 -10.06 -3.16
C THR A 284 -8.71 -10.72 -4.51
N GLY A 285 -9.10 -9.98 -5.56
CA GLY A 285 -9.06 -10.45 -6.94
C GLY A 285 -10.12 -11.50 -7.22
N ARG A 286 -10.15 -11.94 -8.48
CA ARG A 286 -11.11 -12.95 -8.93
C ARG A 286 -10.76 -14.30 -8.29
N HIS A 287 -11.75 -14.95 -7.67
CA HIS A 287 -11.58 -16.29 -7.12
C HIS A 287 -12.92 -17.04 -7.02
N GLU A 288 -12.84 -18.37 -7.04
CA GLU A 288 -13.98 -19.27 -6.96
C GLU A 288 -14.14 -19.80 -5.53
N VAL A 289 -15.38 -19.88 -5.08
CA VAL A 289 -15.71 -20.27 -3.71
C VAL A 289 -16.85 -21.28 -3.69
N TRP A 290 -16.63 -22.38 -3.00
CA TRP A 290 -17.61 -23.43 -2.77
C TRP A 290 -18.32 -23.20 -1.43
N PRO A 291 -19.59 -23.61 -1.34
CA PRO A 291 -20.31 -23.57 -0.07
C PRO A 291 -19.73 -24.62 0.88
N PHE A 292 -19.56 -24.23 2.15
CA PHE A 292 -19.32 -25.20 3.23
C PHE A 292 -20.59 -25.32 4.07
N TYR A 293 -21.10 -26.55 4.17
CA TYR A 293 -22.53 -26.90 4.26
C TYR A 293 -23.31 -26.55 2.98
N PRO A 294 -23.16 -27.32 1.89
CA PRO A 294 -23.91 -27.11 0.65
C PRO A 294 -25.42 -26.99 0.86
N GLU A 295 -25.99 -27.70 1.85
CA GLU A 295 -27.39 -27.64 2.25
C GLU A 295 -27.83 -26.24 2.73
N TRP A 296 -26.90 -25.37 3.13
CA TRP A 296 -27.21 -23.98 3.48
C TRP A 296 -27.62 -23.13 2.27
N VAL A 297 -27.24 -23.53 1.05
CA VAL A 297 -27.71 -22.87 -0.17
C VAL A 297 -29.23 -22.96 -0.27
N GLU A 298 -29.79 -24.13 0.05
CA GLU A 298 -31.23 -24.37 0.06
C GLU A 298 -31.88 -23.81 1.33
N ARG A 299 -31.34 -24.12 2.52
CA ARG A 299 -31.88 -23.67 3.82
C ARG A 299 -32.00 -22.14 3.90
N PHE A 300 -31.03 -21.43 3.34
CA PHE A 300 -31.01 -19.96 3.33
C PHE A 300 -31.59 -19.37 2.03
N ASP A 301 -32.18 -20.17 1.14
CA ASP A 301 -32.76 -19.71 -0.12
C ASP A 301 -31.82 -18.80 -0.93
N LEU A 302 -30.53 -19.16 -0.99
CA LEU A 302 -29.50 -18.32 -1.61
C LEU A 302 -29.60 -18.26 -3.13
N ALA A 303 -30.36 -19.17 -3.75
CA ALA A 303 -30.64 -19.10 -5.18
C ALA A 303 -31.61 -17.95 -5.53
N ASN A 304 -32.52 -17.57 -4.62
CA ASN A 304 -33.59 -16.61 -4.92
C ASN A 304 -33.46 -15.29 -4.16
N GLY A 305 -32.42 -15.13 -3.35
CA GLY A 305 -32.21 -13.91 -2.58
C GLY A 305 -31.83 -12.69 -3.42
N GLU A 306 -32.10 -11.51 -2.86
CA GLU A 306 -31.78 -10.21 -3.46
C GLU A 306 -30.81 -9.43 -2.56
N LEU A 307 -29.87 -8.70 -3.17
CA LEU A 307 -29.00 -7.78 -2.43
C LEU A 307 -29.75 -6.49 -2.03
N PRO A 308 -29.41 -5.87 -0.89
CA PRO A 308 -29.93 -4.56 -0.53
C PRO A 308 -29.46 -3.50 -1.52
N GLN A 309 -30.33 -2.53 -1.83
CA GLN A 309 -29.99 -1.38 -2.65
C GLN A 309 -29.05 -0.46 -1.88
N ILE A 310 -27.76 -0.51 -2.19
CA ILE A 310 -26.72 0.37 -1.67
C ILE A 310 -25.88 0.90 -2.83
N ASN A 311 -25.15 1.99 -2.62
CA ASN A 311 -24.21 2.47 -3.63
C ASN A 311 -22.99 1.52 -3.71
N THR A 312 -22.89 0.76 -4.80
CA THR A 312 -21.77 -0.12 -5.16
C THR A 312 -20.91 0.42 -6.30
N ASP A 313 -21.25 1.58 -6.86
CA ASP A 313 -20.49 2.24 -7.92
C ASP A 313 -19.13 2.71 -7.38
N LEU A 314 -18.06 2.04 -7.80
CA LEU A 314 -16.70 2.28 -7.31
C LEU A 314 -16.09 3.59 -7.81
N ASP A 315 -16.74 4.30 -8.73
CA ASP A 315 -16.34 5.65 -9.12
C ASP A 315 -16.81 6.69 -8.09
N THR A 316 -17.93 6.41 -7.40
CA THR A 316 -18.53 7.32 -6.40
C THR A 316 -18.39 6.82 -4.95
N THR A 317 -18.07 5.54 -4.73
CA THR A 317 -17.87 4.93 -3.41
C THR A 317 -16.55 4.16 -3.31
N THR A 318 -16.35 3.41 -2.20
CA THR A 318 -15.16 2.57 -2.01
C THR A 318 -15.58 1.21 -1.46
N LEU A 319 -14.81 0.16 -1.74
CA LEU A 319 -15.01 -1.17 -1.15
C LEU A 319 -15.12 -1.13 0.39
N GLN A 320 -14.35 -0.24 1.03
CA GLN A 320 -14.44 -0.03 2.48
C GLN A 320 -15.82 0.46 2.90
N ARG A 321 -16.35 1.49 2.22
CA ARG A 321 -17.69 2.05 2.51
C ARG A 321 -18.79 1.03 2.24
N VAL A 322 -18.68 0.25 1.17
CA VAL A 322 -19.59 -0.86 0.87
C VAL A 322 -19.59 -1.88 2.01
N GLY A 323 -18.42 -2.40 2.40
CA GLY A 323 -18.31 -3.36 3.50
C GLY A 323 -18.69 -2.78 4.89
N GLN A 324 -18.61 -1.46 5.07
CA GLN A 324 -19.08 -0.78 6.27
C GLN A 324 -20.61 -0.84 6.39
N GLN A 325 -21.36 -0.89 5.29
CA GLN A 325 -22.81 -1.06 5.34
C GLN A 325 -23.20 -2.36 6.05
N VAL A 326 -22.51 -3.46 5.74
CA VAL A 326 -22.70 -4.75 6.44
C VAL A 326 -22.40 -4.61 7.93
N THR A 327 -21.28 -3.98 8.27
CA THR A 327 -20.87 -3.80 9.68
C THR A 327 -21.89 -2.98 10.46
N THR A 328 -22.40 -1.89 9.86
CA THR A 328 -23.45 -1.05 10.43
C THR A 328 -24.74 -1.84 10.62
N GLN A 329 -25.10 -2.67 9.66
CA GLN A 329 -26.32 -3.46 9.74
C GLN A 329 -26.24 -4.56 10.81
N PHE A 330 -25.11 -5.26 10.93
CA PHE A 330 -24.91 -6.23 12.02
C PHE A 330 -25.06 -5.59 13.39
N ARG A 331 -24.52 -4.37 13.57
CA ARG A 331 -24.70 -3.59 14.81
C ARG A 331 -26.15 -3.21 15.05
N ARG A 332 -26.90 -2.81 14.03
CA ARG A 332 -28.34 -2.50 14.14
C ARG A 332 -29.16 -3.70 14.57
N TYR A 333 -28.81 -4.89 14.06
CA TYR A 333 -29.41 -6.15 14.49
C TYR A 333 -28.91 -6.69 15.82
N LYS A 334 -27.94 -6.00 16.46
CA LYS A 334 -27.33 -6.42 17.74
C LYS A 334 -26.75 -7.85 17.67
N ILE A 335 -26.22 -8.24 16.51
CA ILE A 335 -25.56 -9.53 16.33
C ILE A 335 -24.32 -9.55 17.25
N PRO A 336 -24.10 -10.62 18.04
CA PRO A 336 -23.08 -10.65 19.10
C PRO A 336 -21.63 -10.79 18.60
N PHE A 337 -21.43 -10.81 17.28
CA PHE A 337 -20.13 -10.92 16.63
C PHE A 337 -20.04 -10.03 15.39
N SER A 338 -18.83 -9.84 14.87
CA SER A 338 -18.60 -9.05 13.67
C SER A 338 -18.89 -9.84 12.40
N PRO A 339 -19.25 -9.20 11.27
CA PRO A 339 -19.45 -9.91 10.01
C PRO A 339 -18.23 -10.73 9.57
N TYR A 340 -17.02 -10.29 9.94
CA TYR A 340 -15.78 -10.99 9.60
C TYR A 340 -15.64 -12.31 10.36
N ASP A 341 -16.34 -12.49 11.48
CA ASP A 341 -16.29 -13.74 12.26
C ASP A 341 -17.06 -14.87 11.54
N LEU A 342 -18.03 -14.57 10.66
CA LEU A 342 -18.64 -15.57 9.76
C LEU A 342 -17.60 -16.15 8.80
N ARG A 343 -16.74 -15.29 8.25
CA ARG A 343 -15.63 -15.70 7.40
C ARG A 343 -14.59 -16.53 8.16
N HIS A 344 -14.33 -16.20 9.42
CA HIS A 344 -13.49 -17.03 10.28
C HIS A 344 -14.13 -18.41 10.54
N ALA A 345 -15.42 -18.45 10.90
CA ALA A 345 -16.14 -19.71 11.12
C ALA A 345 -16.10 -20.60 9.87
N TRP A 346 -16.32 -20.01 8.69
CA TRP A 346 -16.16 -20.71 7.41
C TRP A 346 -14.76 -21.31 7.23
N ALA A 347 -13.70 -20.57 7.52
CA ALA A 347 -12.33 -21.07 7.40
C ALA A 347 -12.03 -22.20 8.40
N VAL A 348 -12.59 -22.12 9.62
CA VAL A 348 -12.49 -23.21 10.60
C VAL A 348 -13.16 -24.47 10.07
N ARG A 349 -14.33 -24.37 9.42
CA ARG A 349 -14.98 -25.54 8.80
C ARG A 349 -14.12 -26.19 7.74
N THR A 350 -13.43 -25.41 6.89
CA THR A 350 -12.56 -25.99 5.86
C THR A 350 -11.41 -26.78 6.47
N ILE A 351 -10.86 -26.30 7.59
CA ILE A 351 -9.81 -27.00 8.35
C ILE A 351 -10.37 -28.29 8.98
N LEU A 352 -11.53 -28.22 9.63
CA LEU A 352 -12.15 -29.38 10.30
C LEU A 352 -12.47 -30.53 9.34
N ILE A 353 -12.86 -30.20 8.10
CA ILE A 353 -13.13 -31.19 7.03
C ILE A 353 -11.82 -31.70 6.38
N GLY A 354 -10.68 -31.08 6.70
CA GLY A 354 -9.37 -31.47 6.18
C GLY A 354 -9.11 -30.98 4.76
N LEU A 355 -9.72 -29.86 4.35
CA LEU A 355 -9.39 -29.23 3.07
C LEU A 355 -7.95 -28.70 3.10
N PRO A 356 -7.12 -28.95 2.07
CA PRO A 356 -5.77 -28.42 2.03
C PRO A 356 -5.74 -26.89 2.13
N ASP A 357 -4.85 -26.34 2.97
CA ASP A 357 -4.70 -24.89 3.20
C ASP A 357 -4.53 -24.09 1.91
N ALA A 358 -3.83 -24.66 0.91
CA ALA A 358 -3.65 -24.03 -0.39
C ALA A 358 -4.98 -23.81 -1.13
N VAL A 359 -5.90 -24.77 -1.04
CA VAL A 359 -7.22 -24.69 -1.65
C VAL A 359 -8.08 -23.69 -0.88
N ALA A 360 -8.12 -23.80 0.46
CA ALA A 360 -8.83 -22.84 1.32
C ALA A 360 -8.35 -21.41 1.09
N ALA A 361 -7.03 -21.19 1.02
CA ALA A 361 -6.44 -19.88 0.80
C ALA A 361 -6.80 -19.29 -0.56
N ARG A 362 -6.81 -20.12 -1.61
CA ARG A 362 -7.24 -19.72 -2.95
C ARG A 362 -8.72 -19.33 -2.98
N MET A 363 -9.58 -20.12 -2.36
CA MET A 363 -11.02 -19.83 -2.21
C MET A 363 -11.30 -18.60 -1.34
N MET A 364 -10.31 -18.16 -0.56
CA MET A 364 -10.40 -16.96 0.25
C MET A 364 -9.69 -15.75 -0.39
N GLY A 365 -9.10 -15.89 -1.58
CA GLY A 365 -8.41 -14.82 -2.29
C GLY A 365 -7.22 -14.24 -1.52
N HIS A 366 -6.39 -15.09 -0.91
CA HIS A 366 -5.11 -14.68 -0.30
C HIS A 366 -4.05 -15.79 -0.34
N SER A 367 -2.79 -15.47 -0.01
CA SER A 367 -1.72 -16.46 0.04
C SER A 367 -1.88 -17.44 1.22
N VAL A 368 -1.24 -18.61 1.13
CA VAL A 368 -1.22 -19.62 2.22
C VAL A 368 -0.59 -19.03 3.50
N GLN A 369 0.48 -18.25 3.37
CA GLN A 369 1.10 -17.59 4.51
C GLN A 369 0.13 -16.64 5.23
N VAL A 370 -0.67 -15.88 4.46
CA VAL A 370 -1.71 -15.01 5.03
C VAL A 370 -2.81 -15.86 5.67
N HIS A 371 -3.22 -16.96 5.04
CA HIS A 371 -4.21 -17.90 5.58
C HIS A 371 -3.78 -18.42 6.96
N ASN A 372 -2.60 -19.02 7.05
CA ASN A 372 -2.14 -19.70 8.25
C ASN A 372 -1.88 -18.68 9.37
N ARG A 373 -1.34 -17.50 9.04
CA ARG A 373 -1.19 -16.42 10.01
C ARG A 373 -2.54 -15.89 10.55
N THR A 374 -3.60 -15.97 9.76
CA THR A 374 -4.90 -15.36 10.07
C THR A 374 -5.88 -16.34 10.69
N TYR A 375 -5.89 -17.61 10.28
CA TYR A 375 -6.94 -18.57 10.62
C TYR A 375 -6.44 -19.72 11.51
N HIS A 376 -5.27 -20.30 11.22
CA HIS A 376 -4.72 -21.43 11.99
C HIS A 376 -4.44 -21.10 13.45
N ARG A 377 -4.15 -19.83 13.75
CA ARG A 377 -3.93 -19.39 15.14
C ARG A 377 -5.15 -19.56 16.05
N TRP A 378 -6.36 -19.60 15.48
CA TRP A 378 -7.60 -19.71 16.24
C TRP A 378 -8.06 -21.15 16.42
N MET A 379 -7.31 -22.13 15.89
CA MET A 379 -7.59 -23.53 16.15
C MET A 379 -7.38 -23.80 17.64
N THR A 380 -8.46 -24.17 18.32
CA THR A 380 -8.38 -24.69 19.67
C THR A 380 -7.86 -26.13 19.65
N HIS A 381 -7.43 -26.65 20.80
CA HIS A 381 -7.09 -28.07 20.93
C HIS A 381 -8.25 -28.97 20.49
N ARG A 382 -9.50 -28.56 20.74
CA ARG A 382 -10.70 -29.26 20.30
C ARG A 382 -10.78 -29.35 18.77
N ASP A 383 -10.47 -28.27 18.06
CA ASP A 383 -10.52 -28.24 16.59
C ASP A 383 -9.40 -29.11 15.99
N GLN A 384 -8.21 -29.07 16.60
CA GLN A 384 -7.11 -29.95 16.24
C GLN A 384 -7.47 -31.43 16.45
N GLN A 385 -8.08 -31.75 17.59
CA GLN A 385 -8.50 -33.12 17.90
C GLN A 385 -9.58 -33.62 16.93
N ALA A 386 -10.57 -32.78 16.61
CA ALA A 386 -11.61 -33.13 15.63
C ALA A 386 -11.04 -33.34 14.22
N ALA A 387 -10.13 -32.47 13.77
CA ALA A 387 -9.44 -32.62 12.49
C ALA A 387 -8.59 -33.91 12.44
N VAL A 388 -7.86 -34.22 13.52
CA VAL A 388 -7.07 -35.47 13.64
C VAL A 388 -7.99 -36.69 13.61
N GLN A 389 -9.08 -36.68 14.37
CA GLN A 389 -10.05 -37.79 14.38
C GLN A 389 -10.67 -38.01 12.98
N ALA A 390 -11.06 -36.95 12.29
CA ALA A 390 -11.59 -37.04 10.93
C ALA A 390 -10.54 -37.59 9.95
N ALA A 391 -9.28 -37.14 10.04
CA ALA A 391 -8.18 -37.63 9.21
C ALA A 391 -7.87 -39.12 9.46
N LEU A 392 -7.84 -39.55 10.73
CA LEU A 392 -7.64 -40.96 11.12
C LEU A 392 -8.83 -41.85 10.71
N ALA A 393 -10.06 -41.34 10.74
CA ALA A 393 -11.23 -42.08 10.27
C ALA A 393 -11.23 -42.27 8.75
N LYS A 394 -10.78 -41.24 8.00
CA LYS A 394 -10.72 -41.26 6.54
C LYS A 394 -9.57 -42.12 6.00
N ASN A 395 -8.42 -42.08 6.67
CA ASN A 395 -7.26 -42.89 6.35
C ASN A 395 -7.15 -44.00 7.37
N LYS A 396 -7.70 -45.19 7.09
CA LYS A 396 -7.50 -46.41 7.90
C LYS A 396 -6.02 -46.83 7.86
N ILE A 397 -5.17 -46.08 8.55
CA ILE A 397 -3.73 -46.35 8.65
C ILE A 397 -3.56 -47.40 9.73
N SER A 398 -3.24 -48.62 9.31
CA SER A 398 -2.77 -49.66 10.23
C SER A 398 -1.25 -49.60 10.24
N ALA A 399 -0.64 -49.54 11.42
CA ALA A 399 0.79 -49.69 11.53
C ALA A 399 1.18 -51.11 11.06
N PRO A 400 2.29 -51.29 10.33
CA PRO A 400 2.84 -52.62 10.13
C PRO A 400 3.17 -53.23 11.50
N MET A 401 2.69 -54.45 11.75
CA MET A 401 2.98 -55.19 12.98
C MET A 401 4.43 -55.63 13.04
#